data_AF-A0A2V9XZ73-F1
#
_entry.id   AF-A0A2V9XZ73-F1
#
_cell.length_a   1.000
_cell.length_b   1.000
_cell.length_c   1.000
_cell.angle_alpha   90.00
_cell.angle_beta   90.00
_cell.angle_gamma   90.00
#
_symmetry.space_group_name_H-M   'P 1'
#
loop_
_entity.id
_entity.type
_entity.pdbx_description
1 polymer ?
#
loop_
_entity_poly.entity_id
_entity_poly.type
_entity_poly.pdbx_seq_one_letter_code
_entity_poly.pdbx_strand_id
1 'polypeptide(L)'
;MLFSREYVGYLAREITKKLISGEFIETKDVPAVTGKVNAALMDELSLEDRINDEVRVILEAYSDEMQRTGANYQEMFRKVKSELVRKYKAVL
;
A
#
# COMPACT_ATOMS: atom_id res chain seq x y z
N MET A 1 -2.65 -2.75 7.70
CA MET A 1 -1.33 -2.11 7.83
C MET A 1 -0.52 -2.82 8.91
N LEU A 2 0.68 -3.29 8.56
CA LEU A 2 1.64 -3.90 9.48
C LEU A 2 2.31 -2.88 10.43
N PHE A 3 2.30 -1.59 10.07
CA PHE A 3 2.92 -0.51 10.83
C PHE A 3 1.86 0.44 11.41
N SER A 4 2.09 0.92 12.64
CA SER A 4 1.23 1.95 13.24
C SER A 4 1.45 3.31 12.56
N ARG A 5 0.40 4.11 12.47
CA ARG A 5 0.47 5.47 11.86
C ARG A 5 1.50 6.36 12.56
N GLU A 6 1.63 6.22 13.88
CA GLU A 6 2.61 6.96 14.68
C GLU A 6 4.05 6.57 14.30
N TYR A 7 4.30 5.28 14.05
CA TYR A 7 5.60 4.79 13.63
C TYR A 7 5.96 5.28 12.22
N VAL A 8 5.00 5.30 11.29
CA VAL A 8 5.20 5.86 9.94
C VAL A 8 5.52 7.36 10.01
N GLY A 9 4.83 8.11 10.87
CA GLY A 9 5.13 9.53 11.09
C GLY A 9 6.49 9.78 11.74
N TYR A 10 6.97 8.87 12.58
CA TYR A 10 8.34 8.89 13.09
C TYR A 10 9.37 8.63 11.96
N LEU A 11 9.15 7.60 11.16
CA LEU A 11 10.02 7.27 10.02
C LEU A 11 10.11 8.42 9.02
N ALA A 12 8.99 9.06 8.69
CA ALA A 12 8.97 10.20 7.77
C ALA A 12 9.86 11.37 8.25
N ARG A 13 9.85 11.64 9.56
CA ARG A 13 10.72 12.67 10.17
C ARG A 13 12.19 12.28 10.07
N GLU A 14 12.54 11.06 10.44
CA GLU A 14 13.92 10.59 10.39
C GLU A 14 14.47 10.52 8.96
N ILE A 15 13.66 10.09 8.00
CA ILE A 15 14.03 10.09 6.57
C ILE A 15 14.26 11.53 6.09
N THR A 16 13.36 12.45 6.41
CA THR A 16 13.48 13.86 6.01
C THR A 16 14.76 14.48 6.57
N LYS A 17 15.08 14.23 7.86
CA LYS A 17 16.34 14.68 8.47
C LYS A 17 17.56 14.12 7.76
N LYS A 18 17.56 12.81 7.45
CA LYS A 18 18.68 12.15 6.75
C LYS A 18 18.88 12.67 5.33
N LEU A 19 17.80 12.96 4.62
CA LEU A 19 17.85 13.52 3.28
C LEU A 19 18.46 14.93 3.28
N ILE A 20 18.12 15.75 4.28
CA ILE A 20 18.71 17.09 4.45
C ILE A 20 20.18 16.97 4.88
N SER A 21 20.51 16.12 5.86
CA SER A 21 21.88 15.96 6.35
C SER A 21 22.83 15.37 5.31
N GLY A 22 22.30 14.57 4.38
CA GLY A 22 23.06 14.03 3.25
C GLY A 22 23.13 14.97 2.04
N GLU A 23 22.64 16.21 2.16
CA GLU A 23 22.59 17.21 1.09
C GLU A 23 21.84 16.75 -0.18
N PHE A 24 20.99 15.72 -0.06
CA PHE A 24 20.16 15.23 -1.18
C PHE A 24 19.02 16.19 -1.51
N ILE A 25 18.56 16.95 -0.51
CA ILE A 25 17.50 17.95 -0.66
C ILE A 25 17.85 19.21 0.16
N GLU A 26 17.52 20.38 -0.37
CA GLU A 26 17.53 21.64 0.36
C GLU A 26 16.09 22.16 0.47
N THR A 27 15.65 22.47 1.68
CA THR A 27 14.29 23.00 1.91
C THR A 27 14.28 24.06 2.99
N LYS A 28 13.46 25.10 2.77
CA LYS A 28 13.18 26.15 3.76
C LYS A 28 12.06 25.77 4.73
N ASP A 29 11.25 24.78 4.36
CA ASP A 29 10.10 24.31 5.12
C ASP A 29 10.21 22.78 5.34
N VAL A 30 10.89 22.41 6.42
CA VAL A 30 11.09 21.02 6.84
C VAL A 30 9.77 20.35 7.24
N PRO A 31 8.85 21.00 7.98
CA PRO A 31 7.52 20.45 8.26
C PRO A 31 6.73 20.06 7.00
N ALA A 32 6.71 20.90 5.97
CA ALA A 32 5.99 20.61 4.73
C ALA A 32 6.58 19.39 3.99
N VAL A 33 7.90 19.28 3.91
CA VAL A 33 8.57 18.11 3.29
C VAL A 33 8.29 16.85 4.08
N THR A 34 8.37 16.92 5.41
CA THR A 34 8.05 15.79 6.30
C THR A 34 6.62 15.31 6.06
N GLY A 35 5.67 16.24 5.93
CA GLY A 35 4.27 15.92 5.64
C GLY A 35 4.11 15.18 4.30
N LYS A 36 4.81 15.64 3.25
CA LYS A 36 4.80 14.97 1.94
C LYS A 36 5.41 13.57 1.98
N VAL A 37 6.53 13.40 2.69
CA VAL A 37 7.18 12.08 2.87
C VAL A 37 6.25 11.15 3.65
N ASN A 38 5.59 11.64 4.71
CA ASN A 38 4.64 10.85 5.48
C ASN A 38 3.44 10.41 4.63
N ALA A 39 2.86 11.32 3.85
CA ALA A 39 1.77 11.00 2.94
C ALA A 39 2.18 9.93 1.92
N ALA A 40 3.34 10.08 1.28
CA ALA A 40 3.87 9.11 0.33
C ALA A 40 4.09 7.72 0.98
N LEU A 41 4.67 7.68 2.19
CA LEU A 41 4.84 6.44 2.94
C LEU A 41 3.51 5.79 3.31
N MET A 42 2.53 6.59 3.74
CA MET A 42 1.19 6.09 4.05
C MET A 42 0.49 5.53 2.82
N ASP A 43 0.58 6.22 1.68
CA ASP A 43 -0.03 5.77 0.43
C ASP A 43 0.57 4.45 -0.06
N GLU A 44 1.89 4.29 0.06
CA GLU A 44 2.60 3.07 -0.32
C GLU A 44 2.29 1.92 0.65
N LEU A 45 2.40 2.16 1.96
CA LEU A 45 2.12 1.13 2.97
C LEU A 45 0.64 0.72 3.03
N SER A 46 -0.28 1.59 2.59
CA SER A 46 -1.70 1.27 2.48
C SER A 46 -2.09 0.65 1.14
N LEU A 47 -1.18 0.63 0.15
CA LEU A 47 -1.44 0.04 -1.16
C LEU A 47 -1.73 -1.46 -1.04
N GLU A 48 -0.98 -2.17 -0.18
CA GLU A 48 -1.21 -3.60 0.04
C GLU A 48 -2.57 -3.88 0.67
N ASP A 49 -2.97 -3.10 1.68
CA ASP A 49 -4.29 -3.24 2.30
C ASP A 49 -5.40 -2.96 1.29
N ARG A 50 -5.26 -1.91 0.48
CA ARG A 50 -6.22 -1.58 -0.60
C ARG A 50 -6.36 -2.71 -1.60
N ILE A 51 -5.23 -3.30 -2.03
CA ILE A 51 -5.24 -4.46 -2.93
C ILE A 51 -5.98 -5.64 -2.28
N ASN A 52 -5.69 -5.93 -1.01
CA ASN A 52 -6.34 -7.04 -0.31
C ASN A 52 -7.86 -6.83 -0.13
N ASP A 53 -8.30 -5.60 0.15
CA ASP A 53 -9.71 -5.26 0.27
C ASP A 53 -10.43 -5.35 -1.10
N GLU A 54 -9.79 -4.87 -2.18
CA GLU A 54 -10.34 -4.97 -3.52
C GLU A 54 -10.46 -6.43 -3.99
N VAL A 55 -9.48 -7.29 -3.67
CA VAL A 55 -9.60 -8.74 -3.92
C VAL A 55 -10.84 -9.31 -3.23
N ARG A 56 -11.10 -8.95 -1.96
CA ARG A 56 -12.27 -9.45 -1.22
C ARG A 56 -13.58 -9.01 -1.86
N VAL A 57 -13.71 -7.74 -2.22
CA VAL A 57 -14.91 -7.21 -2.88
C VAL A 57 -15.18 -7.93 -4.20
N ILE A 58 -14.12 -8.19 -4.98
CA ILE A 58 -14.24 -8.94 -6.23
C ILE A 58 -14.72 -10.36 -5.93
N LEU A 59 -14.10 -11.07 -4.98
CA LEU A 59 -14.51 -12.44 -4.67
C LEU A 59 -15.93 -12.53 -4.10
N GLU A 60 -16.38 -11.54 -3.33
CA GLU A 60 -17.76 -11.45 -2.86
C GLU A 60 -18.73 -11.29 -4.04
N ALA A 61 -18.40 -10.43 -5.02
CA ALA A 61 -19.21 -10.26 -6.22
C ALA A 61 -19.29 -11.52 -7.09
N TYR A 62 -18.23 -12.34 -7.10
CA TYR A 62 -18.18 -13.60 -7.86
C TYR A 62 -18.57 -14.85 -7.03
N SER A 63 -19.02 -14.67 -5.78
CA SER A 63 -19.29 -15.78 -4.85
C SER A 63 -20.31 -16.79 -5.38
N ASP A 64 -21.42 -16.30 -5.96
CA ASP A 64 -22.49 -17.14 -6.51
C ASP A 64 -22.04 -17.93 -7.75
N GLU A 65 -21.17 -17.33 -8.56
CA GLU A 65 -20.59 -17.97 -9.74
C GLU A 65 -19.58 -19.05 -9.32
N MET A 66 -18.73 -18.76 -8.33
CA MET A 66 -17.79 -19.74 -7.76
C MET A 66 -18.50 -20.95 -7.17
N GLN A 67 -19.63 -20.74 -6.48
CA GLN A 67 -20.46 -21.83 -5.96
C GLN A 67 -21.05 -22.68 -7.10
N ARG A 68 -21.49 -22.05 -8.19
CA ARG A 68 -22.03 -22.75 -9.37
C ARG A 68 -20.97 -23.54 -10.14
N THR A 69 -19.75 -23.01 -10.26
CA THR A 69 -18.66 -23.66 -10.99
C THR A 69 -17.80 -24.59 -10.14
N GLY A 70 -18.04 -24.65 -8.82
CA GLY A 70 -17.20 -25.42 -7.88
C GLY A 70 -15.77 -24.90 -7.77
N ALA A 71 -15.56 -23.61 -8.05
CA ALA A 71 -14.23 -23.01 -8.07
C ALA A 71 -13.69 -22.81 -6.65
N ASN A 72 -12.42 -23.17 -6.43
CA ASN A 72 -11.78 -22.98 -5.13
C ASN A 72 -11.50 -21.48 -4.89
N TYR A 73 -12.12 -20.92 -3.85
CA TYR A 73 -11.90 -19.54 -3.38
C TYR A 73 -10.42 -19.19 -3.24
N GLN A 74 -9.61 -20.13 -2.73
CA GLN A 74 -8.19 -19.91 -2.46
C GLN A 74 -7.37 -19.75 -3.75
N GLU A 75 -7.76 -20.43 -4.82
CA GLU A 75 -7.11 -20.31 -6.14
C GLU A 75 -7.52 -19.01 -6.84
N MET A 76 -8.81 -18.67 -6.78
CA MET A 76 -9.32 -17.42 -7.34
C MET A 76 -8.73 -16.20 -6.63
N PHE A 77 -8.60 -16.26 -5.30
CA PHE A 77 -7.91 -15.22 -4.53
C PHE A 77 -6.48 -15.00 -5.02
N ARG A 78 -5.70 -16.07 -5.26
CA ARG A 78 -4.33 -15.95 -5.77
C ARG A 78 -4.29 -15.34 -7.18
N LYS A 79 -5.21 -15.75 -8.06
CA LYS A 79 -5.29 -15.21 -9.44
C LYS A 79 -5.64 -13.72 -9.45
N VAL A 80 -6.72 -13.35 -8.78
CA VAL A 80 -7.20 -11.95 -8.73
C VAL A 80 -6.17 -11.05 -8.04
N LYS A 81 -5.55 -11.51 -6.93
CA LYS A 81 -4.46 -10.78 -6.28
C LYS A 81 -3.29 -10.57 -7.24
N SER A 82 -2.89 -11.58 -8.01
CA SER A 82 -1.78 -11.47 -8.97
C SER A 82 -2.08 -10.47 -10.09
N GLU A 83 -3.32 -10.43 -10.58
CA GLU A 83 -3.74 -9.46 -11.59
C GLU A 83 -3.79 -8.03 -11.04
N LEU A 84 -4.32 -7.84 -9.83
CA LEU A 84 -4.37 -6.52 -9.18
C LEU A 84 -2.96 -6.01 -8.87
N VAL A 85 -2.06 -6.84 -8.35
CA VAL A 85 -0.65 -6.45 -8.12
C VAL A 85 0.01 -5.96 -9.41
N ARG A 86 -0.22 -6.64 -10.53
CA ARG A 86 0.28 -6.21 -11.85
C ARG A 86 -0.33 -4.89 -12.30
N LYS A 87 -1.64 -4.71 -12.10
CA LYS A 87 -2.36 -3.48 -12.49
C LYS A 87 -1.91 -2.26 -11.68
N TYR A 88 -1.68 -2.44 -10.39
CA TYR A 88 -1.20 -1.38 -9.49
C TYR A 88 0.30 -1.13 -9.59
N LYS A 89 1.06 -1.91 -10.40
CA LYS A 89 2.53 -1.88 -10.46
C LYS A 89 3.17 -1.90 -9.05
N ALA A 90 2.49 -2.51 -8.09
CA ALA A 90 2.98 -2.60 -6.73
C ALA A 90 4.25 -3.47 -6.77
N VAL A 91 5.38 -2.90 -6.38
CA VAL A 91 6.62 -3.65 -6.18
C VAL A 91 6.49 -4.29 -4.80
N LEU A 92 5.85 -5.46 -4.75
CA LEU A 92 5.80 -6.32 -3.56
C LEU A 92 7.12 -7.06 -3.38
#